data_AF-A0A2M7BB94-F1
#
_entry.id   AF-A0A2M7BB94-F1
#
_cell.length_a   1.000
_cell.length_b   1.000
_cell.length_c   1.000
_cell.angle_alpha   90.00
_cell.angle_beta   90.00
_cell.angle_gamma   90.00
#
_symmetry.space_group_name_H-M   'P 1'
#
loop_
_entity.id
_entity.type
_entity.pdbx_description
1 polymer ?
#
loop_
_entity_poly.entity_id
_entity_poly.type
_entity_poly.pdbx_seq_one_letter_code
_entity_poly.pdbx_strand_id
1 'polypeptide(L)'
;MQQHPVPQPITSYEFRLVGDMTLKQFGKLASGIILALIVYGINPPGFIKWPLIILFAGIGIAMAFLPFGGRPIDVWIIAFIKRIYSPTLYLWQTKNKNQNSILQNQTPALPKEPKVEPKIESQTVNKPVEQNVRPKPVLPFIPPPPANSAANRRPKVEPRFLTNTLLPTPPTMPNIIVGYVHTPNKKIIDGAIIEIRDPQGIPVRALKTNQLGQFQTATPLSNGSYEIELEKEGYTFDIIKVNFEGKTIPPIEIISK
;
A
#
# COMPACT_ATOMS: atom_id res chain seq x y z
N MET A 1 -23.18 27.04 8.34
CA MET A 1 -22.06 26.35 7.68
C MET A 1 -21.92 25.00 8.36
N GLN A 2 -22.39 23.92 7.71
CA GLN A 2 -22.28 22.57 8.27
C GLN A 2 -20.86 22.06 7.99
N GLN A 3 -20.09 21.84 9.06
CA GLN A 3 -18.70 21.45 8.99
C GLN A 3 -18.64 19.94 8.69
N HIS A 4 -18.30 19.58 7.46
CA HIS A 4 -18.07 18.18 7.11
C HIS A 4 -16.81 17.67 7.82
N PRO A 5 -16.83 16.43 8.35
CA PRO A 5 -15.66 15.86 9.00
C PRO A 5 -14.51 15.68 8.00
N VAL A 6 -13.32 16.14 8.38
CA VAL A 6 -12.11 15.98 7.57
C VAL A 6 -11.69 14.50 7.60
N PRO A 7 -11.47 13.87 6.43
CA PRO A 7 -11.02 12.49 6.37
C PRO A 7 -9.68 12.34 7.09
N GLN A 8 -9.63 11.45 8.07
CA GLN A 8 -8.37 11.11 8.74
C GLN A 8 -7.51 10.25 7.80
N PRO A 9 -6.18 10.49 7.75
CA PRO A 9 -5.29 9.68 6.93
C PRO A 9 -5.22 8.25 7.48
N ILE A 10 -5.55 7.26 6.64
CA ILE A 10 -5.45 5.82 6.94
C ILE A 10 -3.99 5.34 7.15
N THR A 11 -3.00 6.20 6.93
CA THR A 11 -1.57 5.86 6.99
C THR A 11 -0.97 5.90 8.40
N SER A 12 -1.69 6.38 9.41
CA SER A 12 -1.19 6.48 10.79
C SER A 12 -1.40 5.22 11.64
N TYR A 13 -1.89 4.12 11.06
CA TYR A 13 -2.03 2.86 11.76
C TYR A 13 -0.68 2.13 11.86
N GLU A 14 -0.06 2.13 13.04
CA GLU A 14 1.06 1.25 13.32
C GLU A 14 0.55 -0.13 13.78
N PHE A 15 1.04 -1.19 13.12
CA PHE A 15 0.67 -2.55 13.46
C PHE A 15 1.12 -2.92 14.88
N ARG A 16 0.14 -3.17 15.75
CA ARG A 16 0.34 -3.71 17.09
C ARG A 16 0.45 -5.24 16.98
N LEU A 17 1.64 -5.78 17.21
CA LEU A 17 1.91 -7.22 17.03
C LEU A 17 1.73 -7.98 18.35
N VAL A 18 2.18 -7.41 19.46
CA VAL A 18 2.19 -8.05 20.78
C VAL A 18 1.48 -7.13 21.77
N GLY A 19 0.23 -7.47 22.11
CA GLY A 19 -0.61 -6.62 22.97
C GLY A 19 -0.82 -5.22 22.38
N ASP A 20 -0.62 -4.19 23.21
CA ASP A 20 -0.74 -2.79 22.79
C ASP A 20 0.52 -2.21 22.12
N MET A 21 1.54 -3.05 21.88
CA MET A 21 2.85 -2.62 21.40
C MET A 21 3.02 -2.82 19.90
N THR A 22 3.67 -1.86 19.25
CA THR A 22 4.10 -1.97 17.85
C THR A 22 5.34 -2.85 17.71
N LEU A 23 5.57 -3.41 16.52
CA LEU A 23 6.74 -4.28 16.28
C LEU A 23 8.07 -3.59 16.63
N LYS A 24 8.17 -2.27 16.40
CA LYS A 24 9.35 -1.48 16.74
C LYS A 24 9.55 -1.37 18.26
N GLN A 25 8.46 -1.15 19.01
CA GLN A 25 8.50 -1.05 20.48
C GLN A 25 8.88 -2.40 21.10
N PHE A 26 8.31 -3.49 20.58
CA PHE A 26 8.67 -4.84 21.00
C PHE A 26 10.16 -5.14 20.77
N GLY A 27 10.69 -4.83 19.57
CA GLY A 27 12.11 -5.03 19.27
C GLY A 27 13.04 -4.25 20.19
N LYS A 28 12.69 -2.99 20.53
CA LYS A 28 13.46 -2.17 21.48
C LYS A 28 13.44 -2.77 22.88
N LEU A 29 12.27 -3.16 23.39
CA LEU A 29 12.15 -3.79 24.71
C LEU A 29 12.93 -5.11 24.78
N ALA A 30 12.77 -5.96 23.75
CA ALA A 30 13.48 -7.23 23.65
C ALA A 30 15.00 -7.05 23.67
N SER A 31 15.52 -6.03 22.98
CA SER A 31 16.97 -5.74 22.98
C SER A 31 17.52 -5.42 24.38
N GLY A 32 16.77 -4.67 25.20
CA GLY A 32 17.15 -4.36 26.59
C GLY A 32 17.12 -5.59 27.50
N ILE A 33 16.12 -6.46 27.32
CA ILE A 33 16.02 -7.72 28.07
C ILE A 33 17.14 -8.68 27.67
N ILE A 34 17.46 -8.79 26.37
CA ILE A 34 18.58 -9.63 25.89
C ILE A 34 19.90 -9.14 26.47
N LEU A 35 20.16 -7.84 26.48
CA LEU A 35 21.35 -7.26 27.12
C LEU A 35 21.40 -7.57 28.62
N ALA A 36 20.27 -7.46 29.32
CA ALA A 36 20.17 -7.82 30.73
C ALA A 36 20.48 -9.31 30.97
N LEU A 37 20.01 -10.21 30.09
CA LEU A 37 20.32 -11.64 30.16
C LEU A 37 21.79 -11.94 29.87
N ILE A 38 22.42 -11.22 28.94
CA ILE A 38 23.86 -11.33 28.67
C ILE A 38 24.65 -10.94 29.92
N VAL A 39 24.30 -9.83 30.57
CA VAL A 39 24.93 -9.41 31.84
C VAL A 39 24.71 -10.45 32.94
N TYR A 40 23.51 -11.03 33.03
CA TYR A 40 23.22 -12.10 33.96
C TYR A 40 24.12 -13.33 33.73
N GLY A 41 24.36 -13.68 32.46
CA GLY A 41 25.22 -14.80 32.04
C GLY A 41 26.72 -14.57 32.26
N ILE A 42 27.21 -13.34 32.08
CA ILE A 42 28.60 -12.95 32.38
C ILE A 42 28.89 -13.03 33.89
N ASN A 43 27.84 -12.99 34.72
CA ASN A 43 27.89 -13.11 36.18
C ASN A 43 28.95 -12.23 36.88
N PRO A 44 28.92 -10.90 36.69
CA PRO A 44 29.80 -9.98 37.40
C PRO A 44 29.52 -10.02 38.92
N PRO A 45 30.41 -9.42 39.76
CA PRO A 45 30.19 -9.33 41.20
C PRO A 45 28.79 -8.80 41.54
N GLY A 46 28.15 -9.42 42.54
CA GLY A 46 26.71 -9.23 42.81
C GLY A 46 26.26 -7.78 42.99
N PHE A 47 27.12 -6.92 43.55
CA PHE A 47 26.84 -5.50 43.74
C PHE A 47 26.83 -4.68 42.44
N ILE A 48 27.55 -5.11 41.40
CA ILE A 48 27.51 -4.50 40.05
C ILE A 48 26.42 -5.16 39.21
N LYS A 49 26.21 -6.47 39.38
CA LYS A 49 25.26 -7.27 38.61
C LYS A 49 23.85 -6.69 38.60
N TRP A 50 23.28 -6.47 39.79
CA TRP A 50 21.89 -6.04 39.92
C TRP A 50 21.63 -4.63 39.36
N PRO A 51 22.44 -3.60 39.70
CA PRO A 51 22.28 -2.28 39.09
C PRO A 51 22.42 -2.30 37.57
N LEU A 52 23.35 -3.08 37.04
CA LEU A 52 23.60 -3.16 35.61
C LEU A 52 22.42 -3.82 34.85
N ILE A 53 21.83 -4.88 35.43
CA ILE A 53 20.62 -5.53 34.90
C ILE A 53 19.45 -4.55 34.89
N ILE A 54 19.22 -3.85 36.01
CA ILE A 54 18.13 -2.87 36.14
C ILE A 54 18.32 -1.72 35.14
N LEU A 55 19.56 -1.26 34.94
CA LEU A 55 19.89 -0.22 33.99
C LEU A 55 19.54 -0.63 32.55
N PHE A 56 20.00 -1.80 32.10
CA PHE A 56 19.73 -2.27 30.74
C PHE A 56 18.25 -2.55 30.50
N ALA A 57 17.57 -3.18 31.47
CA ALA A 57 16.13 -3.43 31.38
C ALA A 57 15.33 -2.11 31.39
N GLY A 58 15.69 -1.17 32.26
CA GLY A 58 15.06 0.15 32.38
C GLY A 58 15.21 1.00 31.12
N ILE A 59 16.40 1.00 30.50
CA ILE A 59 16.63 1.68 29.22
C ILE A 59 15.78 1.06 28.10
N GLY A 60 15.64 -0.27 28.07
CA GLY A 60 14.78 -0.96 27.11
C GLY A 60 13.31 -0.53 27.22
N ILE A 61 12.79 -0.42 28.45
CA ILE A 61 11.43 0.05 28.73
C ILE A 61 11.29 1.52 28.33
N ALA A 62 12.22 2.37 28.73
CA ALA A 62 12.19 3.80 28.41
C ALA A 62 12.19 4.04 26.89
N MET A 63 13.02 3.34 26.12
CA MET A 63 13.03 3.47 24.66
C MET A 63 11.75 2.97 23.98
N ALA A 64 11.06 1.98 24.56
CA ALA A 64 9.84 1.43 23.98
C ALA A 64 8.61 2.30 24.28
N PHE A 65 8.52 2.87 25.47
CA PHE A 65 7.27 3.43 26.00
C PHE A 65 7.32 4.91 26.40
N LEU A 66 8.49 5.52 26.60
CA LEU A 66 8.56 6.95 26.92
C LEU A 66 8.73 7.76 25.64
N PRO A 67 7.71 8.52 25.20
CA PRO A 67 7.90 9.60 24.23
C PRO A 67 8.44 10.85 24.94
N PHE A 68 9.29 11.62 24.25
CA PHE A 68 9.79 12.91 24.72
C PHE A 68 9.48 14.00 23.69
N GLY A 69 8.77 15.06 24.10
CA GLY A 69 8.40 16.17 23.21
C GLY A 69 7.52 15.76 22.02
N GLY A 70 6.67 14.74 22.18
CA GLY A 70 5.80 14.22 21.12
C GLY A 70 6.51 13.34 20.09
N ARG A 71 7.76 12.92 20.33
CA ARG A 71 8.49 11.98 19.49
C ARG A 71 9.06 10.82 20.31
N PRO A 72 9.24 9.63 19.70
CA PRO A 72 9.95 8.52 20.35
C PRO A 72 11.38 8.92 20.77
N ILE A 73 11.82 8.49 21.95
CA ILE A 73 13.15 8.85 22.50
C ILE A 73 14.30 8.40 21.60
N ASP A 74 14.17 7.30 20.86
CA ASP A 74 15.17 6.84 19.89
C ASP A 74 15.44 7.88 18.79
N VAL A 75 14.39 8.49 18.25
CA VAL A 75 14.51 9.54 17.24
C VAL A 75 15.21 10.76 17.85
N TRP A 76 14.87 11.09 19.10
CA TRP A 76 15.49 12.16 19.83
C TRP A 76 16.99 11.90 20.07
N ILE A 77 17.37 10.69 20.48
CA ILE A 77 18.78 10.29 20.69
C ILE A 77 19.58 10.38 19.40
N ILE A 78 19.06 9.86 18.28
CA ILE A 78 19.74 9.93 16.98
C ILE A 78 19.91 11.38 16.55
N ALA A 79 18.87 12.20 16.70
CA ALA A 79 18.93 13.63 16.39
C ALA A 79 19.93 14.37 17.29
N PHE A 80 19.98 14.02 18.58
CA PHE A 80 20.91 14.57 19.55
C PHE A 80 22.37 14.26 19.19
N ILE A 81 22.69 12.99 18.93
CA ILE A 81 24.04 12.57 18.50
C ILE A 81 24.40 13.27 17.18
N LYS A 82 23.49 13.24 16.20
CA LYS A 82 23.69 13.92 14.91
C LYS A 82 23.94 15.42 15.12
N ARG A 83 23.26 16.05 16.08
CA ARG A 83 23.43 17.47 16.39
C ARG A 83 24.77 17.77 17.05
N ILE A 84 25.26 16.92 17.94
CA ILE A 84 26.58 17.08 18.58
C ILE A 84 27.69 17.07 17.52
N TYR A 85 27.61 16.16 16.56
CA TYR A 85 28.64 15.99 15.54
C TYR A 85 28.38 16.80 14.26
N SER A 86 27.22 17.44 14.12
CA SER A 86 26.95 18.28 12.95
C SER A 86 27.71 19.60 13.04
N PRO A 87 28.30 20.07 11.93
CA PRO A 87 28.88 21.40 11.89
C PRO A 87 27.79 22.46 12.13
N THR A 88 28.09 23.45 12.96
CA THR A 88 27.16 24.56 13.26
C THR A 88 27.13 25.59 12.12
N LEU A 89 28.08 25.52 11.18
CA LEU A 89 28.14 26.38 10.02
C LEU A 89 27.42 25.73 8.83
N TYR A 90 26.25 26.27 8.49
CA TYR A 90 25.58 25.97 7.22
C TYR A 90 26.04 26.98 6.19
N LEU A 91 26.82 26.52 5.19
CA LEU A 91 27.04 27.30 3.98
C LEU A 91 25.81 27.16 3.09
N TRP A 92 25.27 28.29 2.62
CA TRP A 92 24.19 28.26 1.65
C TRP A 92 24.69 27.65 0.34
N GLN A 93 24.09 26.52 -0.06
CA GLN A 93 24.40 25.85 -1.32
C GLN A 93 23.17 25.90 -2.22
N THR A 94 23.21 26.75 -3.26
CA THR A 94 22.22 26.72 -4.33
C THR A 94 22.40 25.42 -5.13
N LYS A 95 21.45 24.49 -5.02
CA LYS A 95 21.38 23.35 -5.94
C LYS A 95 20.86 23.82 -7.31
N ASN A 96 21.67 24.54 -8.07
CA ASN A 96 21.41 24.82 -9.49
C ASN A 96 22.01 23.70 -10.33
N LYS A 97 21.21 22.69 -10.70
CA LYS A 97 21.67 21.67 -11.66
C LYS A 97 20.84 21.59 -12.95
N ASN A 98 19.67 22.22 -13.10
CA ASN A 98 18.89 22.10 -14.35
C ASN A 98 17.98 23.30 -14.62
N GLN A 99 18.53 24.48 -14.92
CA GLN A 99 17.71 25.59 -15.44
C GLN A 99 18.35 26.40 -16.57
N ASN A 100 19.60 26.11 -16.97
CA ASN A 100 20.34 26.97 -17.91
C ASN A 100 20.37 26.46 -19.36
N SER A 101 19.78 25.31 -19.69
CA SER A 101 19.77 24.77 -21.07
C SER A 101 18.69 25.37 -21.99
N ILE A 102 17.77 26.18 -21.47
CA ILE A 102 16.62 26.69 -22.25
C ILE A 102 16.83 28.14 -22.75
N LEU A 103 17.79 28.90 -22.22
CA LEU A 103 17.93 30.34 -22.49
C LEU A 103 19.02 30.74 -23.48
N GLN A 104 19.77 29.80 -24.07
CA GLN A 104 20.95 30.12 -24.89
C GLN A 104 20.78 30.00 -26.41
N ASN A 105 19.54 29.88 -26.92
CA ASN A 105 19.29 29.70 -28.36
C ASN A 105 18.61 30.87 -29.08
N GLN A 106 18.69 32.10 -28.58
CA GLN A 106 18.20 33.26 -29.33
C GLN A 106 19.16 34.44 -29.27
N THR A 107 20.07 34.51 -30.24
CA THR A 107 20.71 35.77 -30.66
C THR A 107 20.77 35.77 -32.19
N PRO A 108 20.06 36.66 -32.89
CA PRO A 108 20.11 36.76 -34.35
C PRO A 108 21.35 37.59 -34.77
N ALA A 109 22.24 37.00 -35.57
CA ALA A 109 23.28 37.75 -36.29
C ALA A 109 22.92 37.83 -37.78
N LEU A 110 22.81 39.06 -38.28
CA LEU A 110 22.58 39.42 -39.68
C LEU A 110 23.81 39.11 -40.60
N PRO A 111 23.62 39.07 -41.93
CA PRO A 111 24.34 38.20 -42.87
C PRO A 111 25.62 38.80 -43.46
N LYS A 112 26.58 37.93 -43.84
CA LYS A 112 27.62 38.23 -44.85
C LYS A 112 27.69 37.11 -45.89
N GLU A 113 27.85 37.54 -47.13
CA GLU A 113 27.65 36.88 -48.43
C GLU A 113 28.54 35.67 -48.77
N PRO A 114 28.16 34.90 -49.81
CA PRO A 114 28.57 33.52 -50.05
C PRO A 114 29.76 33.39 -51.01
N LYS A 115 30.54 32.32 -50.83
CA LYS A 115 31.34 31.72 -51.90
C LYS A 115 30.98 30.24 -52.01
N VAL A 116 30.12 29.95 -52.99
CA VAL A 116 29.71 28.63 -53.49
C VAL A 116 30.80 28.17 -54.46
N GLU A 117 31.27 26.91 -54.48
CA GLU A 117 30.71 25.73 -55.19
C GLU A 117 31.78 24.59 -55.12
N PRO A 118 31.53 23.26 -55.39
CA PRO A 118 30.32 22.50 -55.83
C PRO A 118 29.88 21.33 -54.89
N LYS A 119 28.57 21.02 -54.70
CA LYS A 119 27.64 20.19 -55.53
C LYS A 119 27.88 18.66 -55.34
N ILE A 120 26.99 17.73 -54.94
CA ILE A 120 25.52 17.58 -54.71
C ILE A 120 25.34 16.30 -53.86
N GLU A 121 24.70 16.33 -52.69
CA GLU A 121 23.29 16.01 -52.39
C GLU A 121 22.86 14.53 -52.58
N SER A 122 22.67 13.84 -51.46
CA SER A 122 21.51 12.97 -51.19
C SER A 122 21.37 12.77 -49.68
N GLN A 123 20.17 13.06 -49.19
CA GLN A 123 19.73 12.80 -47.82
C GLN A 123 19.67 11.29 -47.57
N THR A 124 19.89 10.87 -46.31
CA THR A 124 18.94 10.09 -45.49
C THR A 124 19.71 9.47 -44.32
N VAL A 125 19.35 9.92 -43.12
CA VAL A 125 19.26 9.16 -41.86
C VAL A 125 20.32 8.06 -41.64
N ASN A 126 21.19 8.23 -40.63
CA ASN A 126 21.25 7.25 -39.53
C ASN A 126 22.14 7.67 -38.36
N LYS A 127 21.49 7.57 -37.20
CA LYS A 127 21.97 7.57 -35.83
C LYS A 127 22.93 6.38 -35.60
N PRO A 128 24.11 6.58 -34.98
CA PRO A 128 24.89 5.47 -34.43
C PRO A 128 25.10 5.63 -32.93
N VAL A 129 25.30 4.59 -32.12
CA VAL A 129 25.00 3.16 -32.20
C VAL A 129 24.85 2.75 -30.73
N GLU A 130 23.82 1.97 -30.46
CA GLU A 130 23.47 1.42 -29.16
C GLU A 130 24.30 0.17 -28.90
N GLN A 131 25.01 0.15 -27.76
CA GLN A 131 25.83 -0.98 -27.34
C GLN A 131 24.97 -2.08 -26.71
N ASN A 132 24.46 -2.94 -27.60
CA ASN A 132 24.31 -4.39 -27.51
C ASN A 132 24.47 -5.04 -26.10
N VAL A 133 23.35 -5.20 -25.39
CA VAL A 133 23.14 -6.33 -24.48
C VAL A 133 22.04 -7.19 -25.10
N ARG A 134 22.40 -8.40 -25.53
CA ARG A 134 21.51 -9.35 -26.19
C ARG A 134 20.21 -9.57 -25.38
N PRO A 135 19.02 -9.33 -25.95
CA PRO A 135 17.80 -9.93 -25.43
C PRO A 135 17.87 -11.44 -25.71
N LYS A 136 17.71 -12.27 -24.67
CA LYS A 136 17.30 -13.66 -24.85
C LYS A 136 16.01 -13.67 -25.68
N PRO A 137 15.76 -14.69 -26.53
CA PRO A 137 14.46 -14.84 -27.16
C PRO A 137 13.40 -14.94 -26.07
N VAL A 138 12.63 -13.87 -25.86
CA VAL A 138 11.37 -13.96 -25.14
C VAL A 138 10.46 -14.68 -26.12
N LEU A 139 10.19 -15.96 -25.84
CA LEU A 139 9.14 -16.70 -26.50
C LEU A 139 7.89 -15.80 -26.51
N PRO A 140 7.14 -15.73 -27.63
CA PRO A 140 5.88 -15.00 -27.63
C PRO A 140 5.09 -15.45 -26.40
N PHE A 141 4.61 -14.49 -25.61
CA PHE A 141 3.72 -14.77 -24.51
C PHE A 141 2.45 -15.31 -25.15
N ILE A 142 2.39 -16.63 -25.34
CA ILE A 142 1.19 -17.32 -25.73
C ILE A 142 0.29 -17.12 -24.51
N PRO A 143 -0.79 -16.33 -24.58
CA PRO A 143 -1.77 -16.33 -23.51
C PRO A 143 -2.15 -17.81 -23.29
N PRO A 144 -2.19 -18.29 -22.04
CA PRO A 144 -2.60 -19.67 -21.80
C PRO A 144 -3.89 -19.91 -22.59
N PRO A 145 -3.98 -21.02 -23.35
CA PRO A 145 -5.17 -21.31 -24.14
C PRO A 145 -6.37 -21.14 -23.21
N PRO A 146 -7.50 -20.58 -23.70
CA PRO A 146 -8.69 -20.46 -22.88
C PRO A 146 -8.95 -21.85 -22.30
N ALA A 147 -8.75 -21.99 -21.00
CA ALA A 147 -9.13 -23.20 -20.30
C ALA A 147 -10.63 -23.31 -20.59
N ASN A 148 -10.99 -24.30 -21.40
CA ASN A 148 -12.36 -24.61 -21.78
C ASN A 148 -13.18 -24.72 -20.49
N SER A 149 -13.72 -23.60 -20.04
CA SER A 149 -14.68 -23.50 -18.94
C SER A 149 -16.07 -23.47 -19.55
N ALA A 150 -16.30 -24.38 -20.49
CA ALA A 150 -17.61 -24.76 -20.96
C ALA A 150 -18.06 -26.02 -20.20
N ALA A 151 -18.16 -25.93 -18.87
CA ALA A 151 -18.98 -26.82 -18.02
C ALA A 151 -18.79 -26.51 -16.53
N ASN A 152 -19.23 -25.34 -16.07
CA ASN A 152 -19.92 -25.24 -14.78
C ASN A 152 -20.51 -23.84 -14.65
N ARG A 153 -21.75 -23.70 -15.16
CA ARG A 153 -22.59 -22.56 -14.82
C ARG A 153 -22.85 -22.64 -13.31
N ARG A 154 -22.05 -21.93 -12.51
CA ARG A 154 -22.37 -21.71 -11.10
C ARG A 154 -23.76 -21.05 -11.05
N PRO A 155 -24.68 -21.52 -10.19
CA PRO A 155 -26.01 -20.94 -10.10
C PRO A 155 -25.88 -19.45 -9.75
N LYS A 156 -26.51 -18.61 -10.57
CA LYS A 156 -26.58 -17.18 -10.38
C LYS A 156 -27.68 -16.91 -9.35
N VAL A 157 -27.31 -16.66 -8.10
CA VAL A 157 -28.24 -16.47 -6.99
C VAL A 157 -28.45 -14.97 -6.75
N GLU A 158 -29.70 -14.57 -6.49
CA GLU A 158 -30.05 -13.20 -6.09
C GLU A 158 -29.50 -12.89 -4.68
N PRO A 159 -29.09 -11.64 -4.40
CA PRO A 159 -28.53 -11.27 -3.10
C PRO A 159 -29.55 -11.45 -1.97
N ARG A 160 -29.12 -12.11 -0.89
CA ARG A 160 -29.88 -12.18 0.37
C ARG A 160 -29.47 -11.02 1.28
N PHE A 161 -30.47 -10.30 1.79
CA PHE A 161 -30.26 -9.19 2.73
C PHE A 161 -30.76 -9.61 4.12
N LEU A 162 -29.89 -9.53 5.14
CA LEU A 162 -30.26 -9.84 6.54
C LEU A 162 -30.63 -8.57 7.32
N THR A 163 -31.57 -8.71 8.26
CA THR A 163 -32.14 -7.59 9.05
C THR A 163 -31.58 -7.44 10.48
N ASN A 164 -30.63 -8.26 10.97
CA ASN A 164 -30.20 -8.15 12.39
C ASN A 164 -28.68 -7.96 12.65
N THR A 165 -28.37 -6.76 13.17
CA THR A 165 -27.50 -6.37 14.31
C THR A 165 -26.03 -6.81 14.44
N LEU A 166 -25.35 -7.31 13.39
CA LEU A 166 -23.87 -7.41 13.39
C LEU A 166 -23.22 -6.81 12.13
N LEU A 167 -23.93 -5.89 11.48
CA LEU A 167 -23.56 -5.39 10.15
C LEU A 167 -22.70 -4.13 10.21
N PRO A 168 -21.80 -3.92 9.22
CA PRO A 168 -21.26 -2.60 8.93
C PRO A 168 -22.41 -1.62 8.66
N THR A 169 -22.24 -0.35 9.06
CA THR A 169 -23.27 0.68 8.89
C THR A 169 -23.72 0.77 7.44
N PRO A 170 -25.04 0.86 7.16
CA PRO A 170 -25.55 1.03 5.80
C PRO A 170 -24.82 2.18 5.10
N PRO A 171 -24.44 2.01 3.82
CA PRO A 171 -23.75 3.06 3.11
C PRO A 171 -24.65 4.30 3.02
N THR A 172 -24.12 5.45 3.44
CA THR A 172 -24.82 6.74 3.41
C THR A 172 -24.82 7.36 2.00
N MET A 173 -24.09 6.76 1.05
CA MET A 173 -23.91 7.23 -0.31
C MET A 173 -24.44 6.20 -1.32
N PRO A 174 -25.04 6.63 -2.45
CA PRO A 174 -25.56 5.73 -3.46
C PRO A 174 -24.42 4.94 -4.14
N ASN A 175 -24.77 3.76 -4.65
CA ASN A 175 -23.87 2.87 -5.40
C ASN A 175 -22.56 2.47 -4.70
N ILE A 176 -22.56 2.44 -3.38
CA ILE A 176 -21.50 1.82 -2.60
C ILE A 176 -21.90 0.37 -2.33
N ILE A 177 -20.97 -0.56 -2.57
CA ILE A 177 -21.11 -1.94 -2.14
C ILE A 177 -20.56 -2.04 -0.74
N VAL A 178 -21.35 -2.62 0.15
CA VAL A 178 -20.92 -3.09 1.47
C VAL A 178 -21.33 -4.54 1.58
N GLY A 179 -20.48 -5.37 2.18
CA GLY A 179 -20.87 -6.76 2.43
C GLY A 179 -20.03 -7.44 3.49
N TYR A 180 -20.43 -8.66 3.80
CA TYR A 180 -19.84 -9.52 4.82
C TYR A 180 -19.75 -10.96 4.31
N VAL A 181 -18.61 -11.60 4.55
CA VAL A 181 -18.29 -12.94 4.03
C VAL A 181 -18.06 -13.91 5.18
N HIS A 182 -18.79 -15.02 5.17
CA HIS A 182 -18.67 -16.06 6.19
C HIS A 182 -18.97 -17.47 5.63
N THR A 183 -18.65 -18.50 6.41
CA THR A 183 -19.02 -19.88 6.10
C THR A 183 -20.46 -20.20 6.51
N PRO A 184 -21.06 -21.31 6.05
CA PRO A 184 -22.38 -21.74 6.51
C PRO A 184 -22.48 -21.89 8.04
N ASN A 185 -21.35 -22.18 8.70
CA ASN A 185 -21.22 -22.28 10.16
C ASN A 185 -21.03 -20.93 10.87
N LYS A 186 -21.28 -19.81 10.18
CA LYS A 186 -21.08 -18.42 10.65
C LYS A 186 -19.63 -18.08 11.03
N LYS A 187 -18.65 -18.85 10.57
CA LYS A 187 -17.23 -18.50 10.76
C LYS A 187 -16.87 -17.41 9.76
N ILE A 188 -16.28 -16.32 10.26
CA ILE A 188 -15.79 -15.20 9.44
C ILE A 188 -14.74 -15.68 8.43
N ILE A 189 -14.80 -15.17 7.19
CA ILE A 189 -13.77 -15.40 6.17
C ILE A 189 -13.02 -14.10 5.92
N ASP A 190 -11.83 -14.01 6.50
CA ASP A 190 -10.92 -12.88 6.31
C ASP A 190 -10.02 -13.06 5.09
N GLY A 191 -9.58 -11.94 4.52
CA GLY A 191 -8.66 -11.91 3.40
C GLY A 191 -9.11 -12.62 2.12
N ALA A 192 -10.41 -12.77 1.88
CA ALA A 192 -10.94 -13.18 0.58
C ALA A 192 -10.78 -12.02 -0.41
N ILE A 193 -10.40 -12.32 -1.66
CA ILE A 193 -10.30 -11.33 -2.73
C ILE A 193 -11.66 -11.26 -3.42
N ILE A 194 -12.19 -10.05 -3.55
CA ILE A 194 -13.44 -9.76 -4.23
C ILE A 194 -13.11 -9.02 -5.52
N GLU A 195 -13.50 -9.57 -6.66
CA GLU A 195 -13.44 -8.91 -7.95
C GLU A 195 -14.84 -8.45 -8.36
N ILE A 196 -14.96 -7.15 -8.66
CA ILE A 196 -16.17 -6.57 -9.21
C ILE A 196 -15.92 -6.38 -10.71
N ARG A 197 -16.71 -7.07 -11.52
CA ARG A 197 -16.66 -7.03 -12.98
C ARG A 197 -17.83 -6.25 -13.55
N ASP A 198 -17.59 -5.55 -14.64
CA ASP A 198 -18.63 -4.90 -15.44
C ASP A 198 -19.46 -5.94 -16.23
N PRO A 199 -20.54 -5.54 -16.94
CA PRO A 199 -21.34 -6.45 -17.78
C PRO A 199 -20.54 -7.19 -18.86
N GLN A 200 -19.38 -6.65 -19.26
CA GLN A 200 -18.48 -7.19 -20.26
C GLN A 200 -17.48 -8.19 -19.66
N GLY A 201 -17.50 -8.39 -18.33
CA GLY A 201 -16.62 -9.31 -17.60
C GLY A 201 -15.26 -8.71 -17.25
N ILE A 202 -15.04 -7.42 -17.50
CA ILE A 202 -13.79 -6.71 -17.21
C ILE A 202 -13.78 -6.36 -15.72
N PRO A 203 -12.72 -6.73 -14.98
CA PRO A 203 -12.60 -6.37 -13.57
C PRO A 203 -12.39 -4.86 -13.43
N VAL A 204 -13.35 -4.17 -12.82
CA VAL A 204 -13.29 -2.73 -12.58
C VAL A 204 -12.77 -2.38 -11.19
N ARG A 205 -12.89 -3.29 -10.22
CA ARG A 205 -12.34 -3.14 -8.86
C ARG A 205 -11.98 -4.49 -8.27
N ALA A 206 -10.92 -4.50 -7.47
CA ALA A 206 -10.57 -5.62 -6.60
C ALA A 206 -10.49 -5.13 -5.15
N LEU A 207 -11.05 -5.89 -4.22
CA LEU A 207 -11.10 -5.60 -2.80
C LEU A 207 -10.66 -6.83 -2.01
N LYS A 208 -10.31 -6.65 -0.74
CA LYS A 208 -9.99 -7.74 0.18
C LYS A 208 -10.83 -7.63 1.43
N THR A 209 -11.39 -8.73 1.93
CA THR A 209 -12.12 -8.70 3.22
C THR A 209 -11.17 -8.41 4.38
N ASN A 210 -11.65 -7.66 5.37
CA ASN A 210 -10.92 -7.39 6.62
C ASN A 210 -10.97 -8.60 7.58
N GLN A 211 -10.40 -8.47 8.78
CA GLN A 211 -10.41 -9.52 9.83
C GLN A 211 -11.82 -9.90 10.31
N LEU A 212 -12.79 -9.02 10.10
CA LEU A 212 -14.20 -9.24 10.38
C LEU A 212 -14.96 -9.75 9.15
N GLY A 213 -14.28 -10.14 8.06
CA GLY A 213 -14.93 -10.61 6.83
C GLY A 213 -15.74 -9.55 6.09
N GLN A 214 -15.62 -8.27 6.48
CA GLN A 214 -16.34 -7.17 5.87
C GLN A 214 -15.55 -6.60 4.69
N PHE A 215 -16.26 -6.06 3.71
CA PHE A 215 -15.68 -5.30 2.59
C PHE A 215 -16.59 -4.13 2.21
N GLN A 216 -15.98 -3.06 1.68
CA GLN A 216 -16.71 -1.92 1.15
C GLN A 216 -15.95 -1.23 0.02
N THR A 217 -16.66 -0.70 -0.98
CA THR A 217 -16.06 0.18 -1.99
C THR A 217 -15.87 1.57 -1.41
N ALA A 218 -14.66 2.15 -1.52
CA ALA A 218 -14.38 3.51 -1.02
C ALA A 218 -15.08 4.63 -1.81
N THR A 219 -15.46 4.37 -3.06
CA THR A 219 -16.07 5.34 -3.96
C THR A 219 -17.25 4.69 -4.69
N PRO A 220 -18.32 5.45 -5.02
CA PRO A 220 -19.47 4.94 -5.74
C PRO A 220 -19.08 4.28 -7.07
N LEU A 221 -19.79 3.21 -7.42
CA LEU A 221 -19.78 2.64 -8.76
C LEU A 221 -20.74 3.42 -9.67
N SER A 222 -20.45 3.44 -10.96
CA SER A 222 -21.38 3.97 -11.95
C SER A 222 -22.66 3.13 -12.00
N ASN A 223 -23.75 3.72 -12.49
CA ASN A 223 -24.99 2.96 -12.70
C ASN A 223 -24.74 1.85 -13.73
N GLY A 224 -25.28 0.65 -13.46
CA GLY A 224 -25.09 -0.52 -14.30
C GLY A 224 -25.15 -1.83 -13.54
N SER A 225 -25.11 -2.94 -14.28
CA SER A 225 -25.09 -4.28 -13.72
C SER A 225 -23.65 -4.77 -13.54
N TYR A 226 -23.33 -5.32 -12.37
CA TYR A 226 -22.00 -5.81 -12.07
C TYR A 226 -22.07 -7.24 -11.54
N GLU A 227 -20.98 -7.96 -11.75
CA GLU A 227 -20.74 -9.30 -11.25
C GLU A 227 -19.70 -9.24 -10.14
N ILE A 228 -20.02 -9.83 -9.00
CA ILE A 228 -19.13 -9.92 -7.85
C ILE A 228 -18.67 -11.37 -7.75
N GLU A 229 -17.36 -11.57 -7.92
CA GLU A 229 -16.68 -12.86 -7.79
C GLU A 229 -15.77 -12.83 -6.57
N LEU A 230 -15.67 -13.95 -5.87
CA LEU A 230 -14.83 -14.08 -4.68
C LEU A 230 -13.88 -15.25 -4.82
N GLU A 231 -12.64 -15.03 -4.40
CA GLU A 231 -11.57 -16.02 -4.38
C GLU A 231 -10.92 -16.10 -2.98
N LYS A 232 -10.86 -17.31 -2.44
CA LYS A 232 -10.13 -17.64 -1.21
C LYS A 232 -9.74 -19.12 -1.24
N GLU A 233 -8.51 -19.43 -0.87
CA GLU A 233 -8.03 -20.81 -0.76
C GLU A 233 -8.95 -21.66 0.14
N GLY A 234 -9.39 -22.81 -0.36
CA GLY A 234 -10.23 -23.74 0.38
C GLY A 234 -11.72 -23.38 0.48
N TYR A 235 -12.15 -22.25 -0.13
CA TYR A 235 -13.55 -21.85 -0.17
C TYR A 235 -14.02 -21.61 -1.60
N THR A 236 -15.28 -21.93 -1.87
CA THR A 236 -15.90 -21.61 -3.15
C THR A 236 -17.13 -20.74 -2.93
N PHE A 237 -17.38 -19.81 -3.84
CA PHE A 237 -18.45 -18.83 -3.74
C PHE A 237 -19.28 -18.78 -5.02
N ASP A 238 -20.54 -18.37 -4.87
CA ASP A 238 -21.41 -18.02 -5.99
C ASP A 238 -21.08 -16.64 -6.54
N ILE A 239 -21.33 -16.45 -7.83
CA ILE A 239 -21.20 -15.16 -8.51
C ILE A 239 -22.49 -14.38 -8.26
N ILE A 240 -22.36 -13.21 -7.65
CA ILE A 240 -23.50 -12.38 -7.26
C ILE A 240 -23.67 -11.27 -8.30
N LYS A 241 -24.90 -11.06 -8.79
CA LYS A 241 -25.18 -9.94 -9.70
C LYS A 241 -25.93 -8.84 -8.98
N VAL A 242 -25.44 -7.63 -9.15
CA VAL A 242 -25.96 -6.42 -8.48
C VAL A 242 -26.19 -5.35 -9.53
N ASN A 243 -27.33 -4.66 -9.46
CA ASN A 243 -27.65 -3.55 -10.34
C ASN A 243 -27.61 -2.22 -9.56
N PHE A 244 -26.90 -1.23 -10.08
CA PHE A 244 -26.81 0.11 -9.50
C PHE A 244 -27.66 1.10 -10.27
N GLU A 245 -28.61 1.73 -9.58
CA GLU A 245 -29.55 2.71 -10.13
C GLU A 245 -29.40 4.11 -9.52
N GLY A 246 -28.26 4.41 -8.88
CA GLY A 246 -28.06 5.67 -8.17
C GLY A 246 -28.75 5.72 -6.81
N LYS A 247 -29.05 4.55 -6.22
CA LYS A 247 -29.67 4.40 -4.90
C LYS A 247 -28.70 3.71 -3.93
N THR A 248 -28.96 3.83 -2.63
CA THR A 248 -28.23 3.08 -1.59
C THR A 248 -28.68 1.62 -1.61
N ILE A 249 -27.73 0.70 -1.54
CA ILE A 249 -27.99 -0.74 -1.51
C ILE A 249 -27.65 -1.27 -0.11
N PRO A 250 -28.52 -2.09 0.51
CA PRO A 250 -28.22 -2.68 1.81
C PRO A 250 -27.00 -3.61 1.75
N PRO A 251 -26.30 -3.84 2.87
CA PRO A 251 -25.15 -4.73 2.90
C PRO A 251 -25.46 -6.14 2.39
N ILE A 252 -24.58 -6.69 1.55
CA ILE A 252 -24.72 -7.99 0.93
C ILE A 252 -24.05 -9.05 1.80
N GLU A 253 -24.78 -10.11 2.12
CA GLU A 253 -24.22 -11.29 2.78
C GLU A 253 -23.74 -12.30 1.73
N ILE A 254 -22.51 -12.80 1.90
CA ILE A 254 -21.89 -13.77 1.00
C ILE A 254 -21.47 -14.99 1.82
N ILE A 255 -21.99 -16.16 1.45
CA ILE A 255 -21.74 -17.41 2.15
C ILE A 255 -20.89 -18.32 1.27
N SER A 256 -19.84 -18.94 1.82
CA SER A 256 -19.09 -19.96 1.11
C SER A 256 -19.92 -21.25 0.95
N LYS A 257 -19.65 -22.02 -0.09
CA LYS A 257 -20.15 -23.40 -0.24
C LYS A 257 -19.28 -24.39 0.52
#